data_AF-A0A5A7N4T1-F1
#
_entry.id   AF-A0A5A7N4T1-F1
#
_cell.length_a   1.000
_cell.length_b   1.000
_cell.length_c   1.000
_cell.angle_alpha   90.00
_cell.angle_beta   90.00
_cell.angle_gamma   90.00
#
_symmetry.space_group_name_H-M   'P 1'
#
loop_
_entity.id
_entity.type
_entity.pdbx_description
1 polymer ?
#
loop_
_entity_poly.entity_id
_entity_poly.type
_entity_poly.pdbx_seq_one_letter_code
_entity_poly.pdbx_strand_id
1 'polypeptide(L)'
;MIRQYELVERVRAYDPNADEGLLNRAYVYSMKAHGSQLRASGDPYFSHPLEVAGILTGMKLDSATIATALLHDVVEDTDAKVEELAALFGPKIAELVDGVTKLSRIEMQTEHARHAENFRKFVLAMSNDIRVLLVKLADRLHNMRTLHYIKKPEKRRRIALETLEIYAPLAERIGIREMKDELEELAFQQIEPEAFQTITTRLNYLRTEAGTLVDDVVRELDQTMQANALPARISGREKQPYSIWQKMENSRAPFEQISDVMAFRIVVDNVPDCYRALGIVHGKWSMVPGRFKDYISTPKRNGYQSIHTTVIGPRQSRIEIQIRTHEMHDVAELGVAAHWQYKQSPEKAEGARYRWIRSLLEILENASTPEEFLEHTKLEMFNDQVFCFTPKGDLIALPRGSTPVDFAYAVHTEVGNRCVGGKGEWPPCAPAPSIAQWRSGGNSHLERSGAQPALGKLCGNGQGAFGDPPHFSPDGAGRI
;
A
#
# COMPACT_ATOMS: atom_id res chain seq x y z
N MET A 1 1.17 -28.42 4.08
CA MET A 1 -0.15 -28.07 4.63
C MET A 1 -0.08 -28.25 6.11
N ILE A 2 -0.45 -27.20 6.86
CA ILE A 2 -0.43 -27.20 8.33
C ILE A 2 -1.50 -28.16 8.83
N ARG A 3 -1.20 -28.96 9.86
CA ARG A 3 -2.21 -29.81 10.54
C ARG A 3 -2.88 -29.08 11.70
N GLN A 4 -4.03 -29.57 12.17
CA GLN A 4 -4.77 -28.95 13.28
C GLN A 4 -3.89 -28.69 14.52
N TYR A 5 -3.14 -29.69 14.97
CA TYR A 5 -2.28 -29.56 16.15
C TYR A 5 -1.16 -28.54 15.90
N GLU A 6 -0.60 -28.50 14.69
CA GLU A 6 0.45 -27.55 14.32
C GLU A 6 -0.05 -26.11 14.35
N LEU A 7 -1.32 -25.87 13.96
CA LEU A 7 -1.93 -24.54 14.07
C LEU A 7 -2.01 -24.11 15.54
N VAL A 8 -2.52 -24.98 16.42
CA VAL A 8 -2.65 -24.68 17.85
C VAL A 8 -1.27 -24.47 18.48
N GLU A 9 -0.28 -25.30 18.17
CA GLU A 9 1.09 -25.15 18.65
C GLU A 9 1.73 -23.82 18.19
N ARG A 10 1.51 -23.42 16.92
CA ARG A 10 1.98 -22.13 16.42
C ARG A 10 1.38 -20.96 17.17
N VAL A 11 0.07 -21.01 17.46
CA VAL A 11 -0.59 -19.96 18.25
C VAL A 11 -0.03 -19.91 19.67
N ARG A 12 0.10 -21.08 20.32
CA ARG A 12 0.67 -21.18 21.68
C ARG A 12 2.12 -20.71 21.78
N ALA A 13 2.90 -20.85 20.72
CA ALA A 13 4.28 -20.41 20.69
C ALA A 13 4.43 -18.90 20.90
N TYR A 14 3.43 -18.09 20.50
CA TYR A 14 3.43 -16.65 20.73
C TYR A 14 2.39 -16.16 21.75
N ASP A 15 1.34 -16.94 22.02
CA ASP A 15 0.33 -16.66 23.03
C ASP A 15 0.10 -17.92 23.91
N PRO A 16 0.84 -18.07 25.02
CA PRO A 16 0.70 -19.21 25.92
C PRO A 16 -0.69 -19.36 26.55
N ASN A 17 -1.49 -18.29 26.57
CA ASN A 17 -2.84 -18.25 27.15
C ASN A 17 -3.93 -18.42 26.07
N ALA A 18 -3.56 -18.77 24.84
CA ALA A 18 -4.50 -18.98 23.75
C ALA A 18 -5.58 -20.02 24.10
N ASP A 19 -6.82 -19.75 23.70
CA ASP A 19 -7.94 -20.67 23.93
C ASP A 19 -7.89 -21.82 22.91
N GLU A 20 -7.16 -22.88 23.26
CA GLU A 20 -7.08 -24.10 22.46
C GLU A 20 -8.46 -24.72 22.20
N GLY A 21 -9.36 -24.63 23.17
CA GLY A 21 -10.71 -25.17 23.07
C GLY A 21 -11.48 -24.46 21.97
N LEU A 22 -11.39 -23.12 21.90
CA LEU A 22 -11.99 -22.30 20.85
C LEU A 22 -11.45 -22.70 19.47
N LEU A 23 -10.12 -22.74 19.30
CA LEU A 23 -9.50 -23.07 18.01
C LEU A 23 -9.88 -24.47 17.53
N ASN A 24 -9.87 -25.44 18.44
CA ASN A 24 -10.29 -26.81 18.13
C ASN A 24 -11.77 -26.90 17.76
N ARG A 25 -12.66 -26.21 18.48
CA ARG A 25 -14.09 -26.15 18.14
C ARG A 25 -14.29 -25.51 16.76
N ALA A 26 -13.60 -24.41 16.47
CA ALA A 26 -13.71 -23.71 15.19
C ALA A 26 -13.23 -24.58 14.02
N TYR A 27 -12.09 -25.26 14.19
CA TYR A 27 -11.56 -26.22 13.22
C TYR A 27 -12.55 -27.35 12.93
N VAL A 28 -13.04 -28.02 13.99
CA VAL A 28 -13.97 -29.15 13.85
C VAL A 28 -15.30 -28.71 13.23
N TYR A 29 -15.81 -27.54 13.63
CA TYR A 29 -17.04 -26.99 13.07
C TYR A 29 -16.89 -26.70 11.58
N SER A 30 -15.83 -26.00 11.20
CA SER A 30 -15.58 -25.65 9.81
C SER A 30 -15.35 -26.90 8.94
N MET A 31 -14.60 -27.88 9.42
CA MET A 31 -14.45 -29.17 8.76
C MET A 31 -15.79 -29.90 8.55
N LYS A 32 -16.67 -29.89 9.56
CA LYS A 32 -18.00 -30.51 9.45
C LYS A 32 -18.89 -29.78 8.46
N ALA A 33 -18.87 -28.44 8.49
CA ALA A 33 -19.73 -27.59 7.67
C ALA A 33 -19.41 -27.72 6.18
N HIS A 34 -18.13 -27.73 5.80
CA HIS A 34 -17.72 -27.81 4.39
C HIS A 34 -17.82 -29.22 3.78
N GLY A 35 -18.23 -30.23 4.54
CA GLY A 35 -18.51 -31.59 4.05
C GLY A 35 -17.28 -32.34 3.51
N SER A 36 -17.35 -33.67 3.51
CA SER A 36 -16.23 -34.56 3.14
C SER A 36 -16.03 -34.65 1.61
N GLN A 37 -15.41 -33.64 0.99
CA GLN A 37 -14.64 -33.89 -0.23
C GLN A 37 -13.23 -34.32 0.18
N LEU A 38 -12.87 -35.56 -0.14
CA LEU A 38 -11.52 -36.09 0.04
C LEU A 38 -10.74 -35.91 -1.27
N ARG A 39 -9.44 -35.60 -1.17
CA ARG A 39 -8.51 -35.75 -2.31
C ARG A 39 -8.48 -37.20 -2.77
N ALA A 40 -7.97 -37.45 -3.98
CA ALA A 40 -7.56 -38.80 -4.38
C ALA A 40 -6.52 -39.43 -3.40
N SER A 41 -5.86 -38.60 -2.56
CA SER A 41 -4.94 -39.00 -1.48
C SER A 41 -5.61 -39.26 -0.12
N GLY A 42 -6.89 -38.96 0.07
CA GLY A 42 -7.62 -39.16 1.34
C GLY A 42 -7.58 -37.98 2.34
N ASP A 43 -7.01 -36.82 2.00
CA ASP A 43 -7.06 -35.64 2.86
C ASP A 43 -8.34 -34.80 2.63
N PRO A 44 -8.94 -34.18 3.67
CA PRO A 44 -10.13 -33.34 3.51
C PRO A 44 -9.87 -32.05 2.71
N TYR A 45 -10.91 -31.56 2.01
CA TYR A 45 -10.98 -30.28 1.29
C TYR A 45 -10.80 -29.03 2.18
N PHE A 46 -10.69 -29.20 3.50
CA PHE A 46 -10.51 -28.16 4.52
C PHE A 46 -9.12 -27.48 4.49
N SER A 47 -8.49 -27.34 3.32
CA SER A 47 -7.16 -26.74 3.22
C SER A 47 -7.20 -25.21 3.22
N HIS A 48 -8.21 -24.58 2.61
CA HIS A 48 -8.21 -23.13 2.44
C HIS A 48 -8.33 -22.38 3.78
N PRO A 49 -9.38 -22.56 4.61
CA PRO A 49 -9.48 -21.83 5.88
C PRO A 49 -8.32 -22.11 6.83
N LEU A 50 -7.74 -23.31 6.76
CA LEU A 50 -6.57 -23.70 7.56
C LEU A 50 -5.30 -22.98 7.12
N GLU A 51 -5.07 -22.83 5.83
CA GLU A 51 -3.93 -22.07 5.30
C GLU A 51 -4.11 -20.56 5.55
N VAL A 52 -5.34 -20.02 5.45
CA VAL A 52 -5.66 -18.63 5.82
C VAL A 52 -5.36 -18.39 7.30
N ALA A 53 -5.82 -19.28 8.18
CA ALA A 53 -5.47 -19.23 9.61
C ALA A 53 -3.95 -19.33 9.81
N GLY A 54 -3.27 -20.19 9.06
CA GLY A 54 -1.82 -20.34 9.05
C GLY A 54 -1.07 -19.05 8.70
N ILE A 55 -1.50 -18.32 7.67
CA ILE A 55 -0.95 -17.01 7.30
C ILE A 55 -1.04 -16.03 8.48
N LEU A 56 -2.20 -16.00 9.15
CA LEU A 56 -2.45 -15.09 10.27
C LEU A 56 -1.64 -15.44 11.52
N THR A 57 -1.24 -16.71 11.71
CA THR A 57 -0.31 -17.08 12.79
C THR A 57 1.07 -16.45 12.62
N GLY A 58 1.53 -16.23 11.37
CA GLY A 58 2.78 -15.51 11.09
C GLY A 58 2.75 -14.07 11.58
N MET A 59 1.55 -13.47 11.65
CA MET A 59 1.31 -12.13 12.18
C MET A 59 1.09 -12.10 13.69
N LYS A 60 1.05 -13.26 14.35
CA LYS A 60 0.84 -13.42 15.80
C LYS A 60 -0.47 -12.79 16.31
N LEU A 61 -1.58 -13.01 15.59
CA LEU A 61 -2.90 -12.48 15.96
C LEU A 61 -3.59 -13.32 17.05
N ASP A 62 -4.60 -12.73 17.70
CA ASP A 62 -5.35 -13.34 18.80
C ASP A 62 -6.19 -14.56 18.37
N SER A 63 -6.52 -15.42 19.34
CA SER A 63 -7.29 -16.65 19.11
C SER A 63 -8.65 -16.40 18.43
N ALA A 64 -9.28 -15.25 18.69
CA ALA A 64 -10.54 -14.88 18.03
C ALA A 64 -10.35 -14.65 16.52
N THR A 65 -9.28 -13.95 16.10
CA THR A 65 -8.98 -13.76 14.67
C THR A 65 -8.67 -15.07 13.97
N ILE A 66 -7.89 -15.95 14.61
CA ILE A 66 -7.57 -17.26 14.05
C ILE A 66 -8.85 -18.13 13.94
N ALA A 67 -9.73 -18.09 14.93
CA ALA A 67 -11.04 -18.75 14.86
C ALA A 67 -11.92 -18.19 13.75
N THR A 68 -11.99 -16.86 13.58
CA THR A 68 -12.68 -16.21 12.45
C THR A 68 -12.14 -16.70 11.12
N ALA A 69 -10.82 -16.79 10.95
CA ALA A 69 -10.23 -17.28 9.70
C ALA A 69 -10.58 -18.75 9.40
N LEU A 70 -10.69 -19.60 10.42
CA LEU A 70 -11.17 -20.97 10.23
C LEU A 70 -12.65 -21.02 9.81
N LEU A 71 -13.45 -20.02 10.20
CA LEU A 71 -14.91 -19.99 10.01
C LEU A 71 -15.37 -19.10 8.85
N HIS A 72 -14.48 -18.35 8.20
CA HIS A 72 -14.85 -17.22 7.35
C HIS A 72 -15.74 -17.59 6.14
N ASP A 73 -15.50 -18.75 5.54
CA ASP A 73 -16.28 -19.26 4.40
C ASP A 73 -17.49 -20.10 4.82
N VAL A 74 -17.63 -20.43 6.11
CA VAL A 74 -18.69 -21.34 6.57
C VAL A 74 -20.07 -20.76 6.32
N VAL A 75 -20.27 -19.46 6.51
CA VAL A 75 -21.55 -18.77 6.27
C VAL A 75 -21.79 -18.51 4.77
N GLU A 76 -20.74 -18.53 3.96
CA GLU A 76 -20.85 -18.28 2.51
C GLU A 76 -21.17 -19.57 1.74
N ASP A 77 -20.45 -20.65 2.05
CA ASP A 77 -20.46 -21.88 1.27
C ASP A 77 -21.34 -22.99 1.86
N THR A 78 -21.91 -22.78 3.04
CA THR A 78 -22.71 -23.80 3.74
C THR A 78 -24.03 -23.22 4.26
N ASP A 79 -24.92 -24.08 4.77
CA ASP A 79 -26.22 -23.69 5.35
C ASP A 79 -26.10 -23.05 6.75
N ALA A 80 -24.87 -22.86 7.25
CA ALA A 80 -24.61 -22.27 8.56
C ALA A 80 -25.08 -20.81 8.63
N LYS A 81 -25.59 -20.42 9.79
CA LYS A 81 -26.11 -19.07 10.04
C LYS A 81 -25.28 -18.29 11.05
N VAL A 82 -25.26 -16.97 10.92
CA VAL A 82 -24.51 -16.07 11.84
C VAL A 82 -25.00 -16.22 13.28
N GLU A 83 -26.31 -16.44 13.49
CA GLU A 83 -26.89 -16.64 14.82
C GLU A 83 -26.39 -17.93 15.48
N GLU A 84 -26.13 -18.97 14.68
CA GLU A 84 -25.55 -20.23 15.17
C GLU A 84 -24.10 -20.03 15.61
N LEU A 85 -23.31 -19.29 14.81
CA LEU A 85 -21.95 -18.93 15.19
C LEU A 85 -21.91 -18.08 16.47
N ALA A 86 -22.87 -17.17 16.64
CA ALA A 86 -22.96 -16.36 17.85
C ALA A 86 -23.23 -17.21 19.10
N ALA A 87 -24.05 -18.26 18.98
CA ALA A 87 -24.32 -19.19 20.07
C ALA A 87 -23.12 -20.10 20.40
N LEU A 88 -22.37 -20.56 19.39
CA LEU A 88 -21.27 -21.52 19.57
C LEU A 88 -19.92 -20.88 19.90
N PHE A 89 -19.64 -19.71 19.34
CA PHE A 89 -18.33 -19.03 19.40
C PHE A 89 -18.41 -17.65 20.05
N GLY A 90 -19.61 -17.14 20.32
CA GLY A 90 -19.84 -15.84 20.94
C GLY A 90 -20.10 -14.73 19.92
N PRO A 91 -20.69 -13.62 20.38
CA PRO A 91 -21.16 -12.54 19.50
C PRO A 91 -20.01 -11.86 18.72
N LYS A 92 -18.82 -11.77 19.32
CA LYS A 92 -17.70 -11.08 18.69
C LYS A 92 -17.13 -11.84 17.49
N ILE A 93 -17.01 -13.16 17.58
CA ILE A 93 -16.52 -13.99 16.45
C ILE A 93 -17.57 -14.01 15.34
N ALA A 94 -18.86 -14.08 15.69
CA ALA A 94 -19.95 -14.02 14.71
C ALA A 94 -19.96 -12.68 13.95
N GLU A 95 -19.77 -11.55 14.64
CA GLU A 95 -19.64 -10.22 14.02
C GLU A 95 -18.45 -10.17 13.03
N LEU A 96 -17.29 -10.72 13.43
CA LEU A 96 -16.11 -10.78 12.56
C LEU A 96 -16.34 -11.65 11.33
N VAL A 97 -16.94 -12.83 11.49
CA VAL A 97 -17.24 -13.74 10.37
C VAL A 97 -18.26 -13.10 9.43
N ASP A 98 -19.35 -12.53 9.95
CA ASP A 98 -20.36 -11.82 9.16
C ASP A 98 -19.74 -10.63 8.40
N GLY A 99 -18.82 -9.90 9.05
CA GLY A 99 -18.02 -8.86 8.41
C GLY A 99 -17.26 -9.39 7.20
N VAL A 100 -16.53 -10.50 7.33
CA VAL A 100 -15.75 -11.10 6.24
C VAL A 100 -16.66 -11.65 5.12
N THR A 101 -17.72 -12.38 5.46
CA THR A 101 -18.65 -12.96 4.48
C THR A 101 -19.37 -11.90 3.67
N LYS A 102 -19.75 -10.77 4.29
CA LYS A 102 -20.32 -9.63 3.57
C LYS A 102 -19.36 -9.10 2.51
N LEU A 103 -18.06 -9.03 2.78
CA LEU A 103 -17.05 -8.60 1.81
C LEU A 103 -16.95 -9.55 0.61
N SER A 104 -16.93 -10.85 0.85
CA SER A 104 -16.81 -11.85 -0.22
C SER A 104 -18.01 -11.87 -1.17
N ARG A 105 -19.24 -11.81 -0.63
CA ARG A 105 -20.47 -11.75 -1.45
C ARG A 105 -20.54 -10.53 -2.37
N ILE A 106 -19.88 -9.46 -1.93
CA ILE A 106 -19.82 -8.19 -2.63
C ILE A 106 -18.84 -8.28 -3.83
N GLU A 107 -17.67 -8.92 -3.65
CA GLU A 107 -16.69 -9.17 -4.73
C GLU A 107 -17.26 -10.02 -5.89
N MET A 108 -18.21 -10.92 -5.60
CA MET A 108 -18.82 -11.79 -6.61
C MET A 108 -19.77 -11.07 -7.59
N GLN A 109 -20.31 -9.89 -7.24
CA GLN A 109 -21.26 -9.17 -8.09
C GLN A 109 -20.55 -8.27 -9.10
N THR A 110 -20.00 -8.86 -10.16
CA THR A 110 -19.27 -8.15 -11.22
C THR A 110 -20.18 -7.66 -12.35
N GLU A 111 -20.68 -6.44 -12.23
CA GLU A 111 -21.00 -5.56 -13.37
C GLU A 111 -20.17 -4.28 -13.16
N HIS A 112 -19.58 -3.71 -14.22
CA HIS A 112 -18.55 -2.64 -14.10
C HIS A 112 -18.95 -1.42 -13.25
N ALA A 113 -20.26 -1.14 -13.12
CA ALA A 113 -20.79 -0.07 -12.26
C ALA A 113 -20.84 -0.41 -10.75
N ARG A 114 -20.62 -1.68 -10.34
CA ARG A 114 -20.71 -2.12 -8.93
C ARG A 114 -19.39 -2.17 -8.18
N HIS A 115 -18.24 -2.08 -8.85
CA HIS A 115 -16.92 -2.14 -8.19
C HIS A 115 -16.75 -1.07 -7.10
N ALA A 116 -17.29 0.11 -7.37
CA ALA A 116 -17.26 1.25 -6.47
C ALA A 116 -18.15 1.07 -5.22
N GLU A 117 -19.37 0.58 -5.42
CA GLU A 117 -20.30 0.28 -4.31
C GLU A 117 -19.77 -0.87 -3.45
N ASN A 118 -19.15 -1.85 -4.10
CA ASN A 118 -18.51 -2.98 -3.44
C ASN A 118 -17.36 -2.52 -2.54
N PHE A 119 -16.53 -1.63 -3.05
CA PHE A 119 -15.44 -1.04 -2.31
C PHE A 119 -15.90 -0.09 -1.18
N ARG A 120 -17.03 0.62 -1.37
CA ARG A 120 -17.71 1.40 -0.32
C ARG A 120 -18.15 0.53 0.85
N LYS A 121 -18.84 -0.57 0.56
CA LYS A 121 -19.23 -1.54 1.58
C LYS A 121 -18.01 -2.20 2.22
N PHE A 122 -16.93 -2.38 1.45
CA PHE A 122 -15.66 -2.85 1.95
C PHE A 122 -15.08 -1.93 3.02
N VAL A 123 -15.03 -0.62 2.80
CA VAL A 123 -14.59 0.38 3.79
C VAL A 123 -15.47 0.41 5.04
N LEU A 124 -16.79 0.29 4.89
CA LEU A 124 -17.74 0.24 6.02
C LEU A 124 -17.59 -1.01 6.91
N ALA A 125 -17.29 -2.17 6.32
CA ALA A 125 -17.08 -3.38 7.12
C ALA A 125 -15.78 -3.29 7.93
N MET A 126 -14.72 -2.70 7.34
CA MET A 126 -13.42 -2.53 8.01
C MET A 126 -13.42 -1.48 9.11
N SER A 127 -14.32 -0.49 9.05
CA SER A 127 -14.36 0.57 10.06
C SER A 127 -14.75 0.09 11.46
N ASN A 128 -15.48 -1.04 11.53
CA ASN A 128 -15.92 -1.61 12.79
C ASN A 128 -14.83 -2.44 13.48
N ASP A 129 -14.07 -3.22 12.70
CA ASP A 129 -12.98 -4.04 13.23
C ASP A 129 -11.92 -4.35 12.15
N ILE A 130 -10.68 -3.92 12.39
CA ILE A 130 -9.56 -4.13 11.46
C ILE A 130 -9.25 -5.61 11.22
N ARG A 131 -9.62 -6.50 12.14
CA ARG A 131 -9.41 -7.95 11.99
C ARG A 131 -10.15 -8.53 10.80
N VAL A 132 -11.29 -7.93 10.41
CA VAL A 132 -12.02 -8.30 9.19
C VAL A 132 -11.13 -8.11 7.96
N LEU A 133 -10.42 -6.97 7.88
CA LEU A 133 -9.47 -6.71 6.80
C LEU A 133 -8.28 -7.66 6.82
N LEU A 134 -7.74 -7.97 8.00
CA LEU A 134 -6.61 -8.89 8.14
C LEU A 134 -6.96 -10.29 7.62
N VAL A 135 -8.11 -10.83 8.04
CA VAL A 135 -8.61 -12.11 7.55
C VAL A 135 -8.83 -12.05 6.04
N LYS A 136 -9.42 -10.96 5.52
CA LYS A 136 -9.68 -10.84 4.08
C LYS A 136 -8.41 -10.72 3.24
N LEU A 137 -7.38 -10.04 3.74
CA LEU A 137 -6.08 -9.99 3.07
C LEU A 137 -5.39 -11.36 3.07
N ALA A 138 -5.50 -12.13 4.15
CA ALA A 138 -4.97 -13.49 4.22
C ALA A 138 -5.71 -14.46 3.28
N ASP A 139 -7.05 -14.37 3.22
CA ASP A 139 -7.89 -15.06 2.21
C ASP A 139 -7.40 -14.71 0.79
N ARG A 140 -7.33 -13.41 0.47
CA ARG A 140 -6.88 -12.94 -0.84
C ARG A 140 -5.46 -13.43 -1.18
N LEU A 141 -4.54 -13.43 -0.22
CA LEU A 141 -3.18 -13.94 -0.41
C LEU A 141 -3.18 -15.44 -0.75
N HIS A 142 -3.95 -16.24 -0.02
CA HIS A 142 -4.09 -17.66 -0.34
C HIS A 142 -4.71 -17.87 -1.74
N ASN A 143 -5.71 -17.08 -2.11
CA ASN A 143 -6.34 -17.13 -3.43
C ASN A 143 -5.35 -16.78 -4.55
N MET A 144 -4.45 -15.83 -4.31
CA MET A 144 -3.37 -15.49 -5.23
C MET A 144 -2.33 -16.61 -5.34
N ARG A 145 -1.96 -17.27 -4.24
CA ARG A 145 -1.03 -18.43 -4.24
C ARG A 145 -1.60 -19.62 -5.03
N THR A 146 -2.92 -19.79 -4.99
CA THR A 146 -3.64 -20.90 -5.64
C THR A 146 -4.26 -20.53 -6.99
N LEU A 147 -3.98 -19.31 -7.48
CA LEU A 147 -4.61 -18.75 -8.68
C LEU A 147 -4.38 -19.57 -9.96
N HIS A 148 -3.28 -20.33 -10.01
CA HIS A 148 -2.93 -21.20 -11.13
C HIS A 148 -3.94 -22.33 -11.38
N TYR A 149 -4.75 -22.73 -10.38
CA TYR A 149 -5.83 -23.71 -10.55
C TYR A 149 -7.03 -23.16 -11.34
N ILE A 150 -7.17 -21.84 -11.46
CA ILE A 150 -8.24 -21.23 -12.24
C ILE A 150 -7.92 -21.36 -13.73
N LYS A 151 -8.73 -22.17 -14.43
CA LYS A 151 -8.53 -22.46 -15.86
C LYS A 151 -8.73 -21.26 -16.79
N LYS A 152 -9.56 -20.29 -16.40
CA LYS A 152 -9.93 -19.12 -17.23
C LYS A 152 -8.90 -17.99 -17.07
N PRO A 153 -8.11 -17.63 -18.09
CA PRO A 153 -7.10 -16.58 -17.99
C PRO A 153 -7.67 -15.20 -17.63
N GLU A 154 -8.82 -14.84 -18.18
CA GLU A 154 -9.50 -13.57 -17.90
C GLU A 154 -9.88 -13.43 -16.42
N LYS A 155 -10.36 -14.52 -15.80
CA LYS A 155 -10.68 -14.53 -14.37
C LYS A 155 -9.42 -14.35 -13.53
N ARG A 156 -8.30 -14.99 -13.89
CA ARG A 156 -7.01 -14.79 -13.21
C ARG A 156 -6.52 -13.35 -13.31
N ARG A 157 -6.56 -12.77 -14.52
CA ARG A 157 -6.15 -11.38 -14.74
C ARG A 157 -7.01 -10.39 -13.95
N ARG A 158 -8.32 -10.60 -13.89
CA ARG A 158 -9.24 -9.77 -13.09
C ARG A 158 -8.88 -9.80 -11.60
N ILE A 159 -8.70 -10.99 -11.03
CA ILE A 159 -8.33 -11.17 -9.62
C ILE A 159 -6.97 -10.53 -9.33
N ALA A 160 -6.00 -10.67 -10.24
CA ALA A 160 -4.69 -10.07 -10.11
C ALA A 160 -4.73 -8.53 -10.17
N LEU A 161 -5.48 -7.94 -11.11
CA LEU A 161 -5.68 -6.49 -11.19
C LEU A 161 -6.33 -5.93 -9.92
N GLU A 162 -7.38 -6.59 -9.44
CA GLU A 162 -8.05 -6.21 -8.20
C GLU A 162 -7.08 -6.29 -7.00
N THR A 163 -6.25 -7.34 -6.96
CA THR A 163 -5.19 -7.50 -5.95
C THR A 163 -4.23 -6.32 -5.95
N LEU A 164 -3.79 -5.89 -7.13
CA LEU A 164 -2.83 -4.82 -7.30
C LEU A 164 -3.42 -3.44 -6.99
N GLU A 165 -4.66 -3.18 -7.40
CA GLU A 165 -5.30 -1.87 -7.26
C GLU A 165 -5.91 -1.65 -5.86
N ILE A 166 -6.31 -2.72 -5.17
CA ILE A 166 -7.06 -2.63 -3.92
C ILE A 166 -6.28 -3.26 -2.77
N TYR A 167 -6.03 -4.56 -2.80
CA TYR A 167 -5.54 -5.30 -1.62
C TYR A 167 -4.07 -5.01 -1.27
N ALA A 168 -3.19 -4.90 -2.26
CA ALA A 168 -1.79 -4.56 -2.03
C ALA A 168 -1.62 -3.16 -1.40
N PRO A 169 -2.26 -2.09 -1.92
CA PRO A 169 -2.25 -0.77 -1.27
C PRO A 169 -2.86 -0.77 0.14
N LEU A 170 -3.89 -1.58 0.39
CA LEU A 170 -4.45 -1.73 1.74
C LEU A 170 -3.46 -2.40 2.70
N ALA A 171 -2.79 -3.47 2.27
CA ALA A 171 -1.73 -4.11 3.04
C ALA A 171 -0.60 -3.12 3.37
N GLU A 172 -0.21 -2.25 2.42
CA GLU A 172 0.77 -1.18 2.66
C GLU A 172 0.33 -0.19 3.74
N ARG A 173 -0.95 0.22 3.73
CA ARG A 173 -1.50 1.17 4.70
C ARG A 173 -1.58 0.61 6.11
N ILE A 174 -1.87 -0.68 6.25
CA ILE A 174 -1.78 -1.39 7.54
C ILE A 174 -0.30 -1.61 7.92
N GLY A 175 0.60 -1.58 6.95
CA GLY A 175 2.04 -1.75 7.16
C GLY A 175 2.49 -3.21 7.10
N ILE A 176 1.69 -4.12 6.55
CA ILE A 176 2.02 -5.54 6.41
C ILE A 176 2.82 -5.73 5.12
N ARG A 177 4.12 -5.47 5.20
CA ARG A 177 4.99 -5.41 4.02
C ARG A 177 5.15 -6.76 3.33
N GLU A 178 5.35 -7.82 4.09
CA GLU A 178 5.57 -9.16 3.52
C GLU A 178 4.37 -9.60 2.66
N MET A 179 3.17 -9.42 3.19
CA MET A 179 1.93 -9.71 2.47
C MET A 179 1.75 -8.79 1.25
N LYS A 180 2.05 -7.49 1.37
CA LYS A 180 2.02 -6.55 0.25
C LYS A 180 2.95 -7.03 -0.87
N ASP A 181 4.22 -7.26 -0.55
CA ASP A 181 5.27 -7.64 -1.50
C ASP A 181 4.88 -8.94 -2.23
N GLU A 182 4.31 -9.92 -1.51
CA GLU A 182 3.87 -11.18 -2.10
C GLU A 182 2.61 -11.03 -2.98
N LEU A 183 1.61 -10.25 -2.54
CA LEU A 183 0.42 -9.94 -3.34
C LEU A 183 0.79 -9.25 -4.65
N GLU A 184 1.69 -8.25 -4.58
CA GLU A 184 2.18 -7.53 -5.75
C GLU A 184 2.91 -8.45 -6.72
N GLU A 185 3.79 -9.32 -6.22
CA GLU A 185 4.54 -10.25 -7.06
C GLU A 185 3.63 -11.28 -7.74
N LEU A 186 2.71 -11.89 -7.00
CA LEU A 186 1.75 -12.85 -7.55
C LEU A 186 0.82 -12.19 -8.58
N ALA A 187 0.41 -10.94 -8.34
CA ALA A 187 -0.40 -10.19 -9.29
C ALA A 187 0.39 -9.83 -10.56
N PHE A 188 1.62 -9.36 -10.39
CA PHE A 188 2.49 -8.95 -11.49
C PHE A 188 2.76 -10.10 -12.46
N GLN A 189 2.99 -11.32 -11.96
CA GLN A 189 3.13 -12.53 -12.78
C GLN A 189 1.95 -12.81 -13.72
N GLN A 190 0.75 -12.36 -13.36
CA GLN A 190 -0.47 -12.58 -14.16
C GLN A 190 -0.80 -11.42 -15.08
N ILE A 191 -0.47 -10.19 -14.67
CA ILE A 191 -0.81 -8.98 -15.42
C ILE A 191 0.21 -8.76 -16.53
N GLU A 192 1.50 -8.87 -16.22
CA GLU A 192 2.62 -8.60 -17.14
C GLU A 192 3.68 -9.71 -17.09
N PRO A 193 3.35 -10.94 -17.58
CA PRO A 193 4.25 -12.10 -17.47
C PRO A 193 5.58 -11.92 -18.20
N GLU A 194 5.60 -11.23 -19.34
CA GLU A 194 6.81 -10.99 -20.14
C GLU A 194 7.77 -10.02 -19.42
N ALA A 195 7.23 -8.95 -18.83
CA ALA A 195 8.01 -8.00 -18.04
C ALA A 195 8.57 -8.68 -16.79
N PHE A 196 7.77 -9.50 -16.11
CA PHE A 196 8.21 -10.29 -14.95
C PHE A 196 9.38 -11.21 -15.31
N GLN A 197 9.28 -11.98 -16.41
CA GLN A 197 10.34 -12.87 -16.86
C GLN A 197 11.61 -12.10 -17.23
N THR A 198 11.47 -10.96 -17.92
CA THR A 198 12.60 -10.12 -18.34
C THR A 198 13.36 -9.58 -17.13
N ILE A 199 12.64 -8.97 -16.17
CA ILE A 199 13.23 -8.40 -14.95
C ILE A 199 13.87 -9.50 -14.11
N THR A 200 13.20 -10.64 -13.94
CA THR A 200 13.73 -11.77 -13.15
C THR A 200 15.00 -12.35 -13.78
N THR A 201 15.02 -12.49 -15.11
CA THR A 201 16.21 -12.96 -15.83
C THR A 201 17.38 -11.98 -15.66
N ARG A 202 17.10 -10.67 -15.75
CA ARG A 202 18.11 -9.63 -15.58
C ARG A 202 18.63 -9.57 -14.14
N LEU A 203 17.77 -9.74 -13.15
CA LEU A 203 18.15 -9.87 -11.74
C LEU A 203 19.04 -11.09 -11.51
N ASN A 204 18.70 -12.24 -12.08
CA ASN A 204 19.53 -13.45 -11.97
C ASN A 204 20.90 -13.29 -12.64
N TYR A 205 20.94 -12.59 -13.78
CA TYR A 205 22.21 -12.24 -14.43
C TYR A 205 23.05 -11.33 -13.52
N LEU A 206 22.44 -10.27 -12.97
CA LEU A 206 23.11 -9.40 -12.01
C LEU A 206 23.58 -10.16 -10.77
N ARG A 207 22.83 -11.13 -10.23
CA ARG A 207 23.30 -11.97 -9.11
C ARG A 207 24.58 -12.72 -9.47
N THR A 208 24.63 -13.24 -10.69
CA THR A 208 25.77 -14.04 -11.17
C THR A 208 27.00 -13.16 -11.45
N GLU A 209 26.81 -11.98 -12.06
CA GLU A 209 27.88 -11.01 -12.32
C GLU A 209 28.33 -10.22 -11.10
N ALA A 210 27.37 -9.74 -10.29
CA ALA A 210 27.66 -8.99 -9.08
C ALA A 210 28.36 -9.88 -8.05
N GLY A 211 28.15 -11.20 -8.09
CA GLY A 211 28.89 -12.19 -7.31
C GLY A 211 29.00 -11.78 -5.84
N THR A 212 30.22 -11.46 -5.40
CA THR A 212 30.56 -11.04 -4.04
C THR A 212 30.18 -9.59 -3.70
N LEU A 213 29.63 -8.77 -4.59
CA LEU A 213 29.40 -7.34 -4.35
C LEU A 213 28.53 -7.11 -3.10
N VAL A 214 27.49 -7.92 -2.93
CA VAL A 214 26.63 -7.83 -1.73
C VAL A 214 27.42 -8.15 -0.48
N ASP A 215 28.16 -9.26 -0.49
CA ASP A 215 28.98 -9.70 0.64
C ASP A 215 30.14 -8.73 0.93
N ASP A 216 30.71 -8.12 -0.10
CA ASP A 216 31.79 -7.14 -0.01
C ASP A 216 31.26 -5.85 0.61
N VAL A 217 30.11 -5.35 0.16
CA VAL A 217 29.46 -4.16 0.75
C VAL A 217 29.01 -4.44 2.19
N VAL A 218 28.43 -5.60 2.47
CA VAL A 218 28.04 -6.00 3.83
C VAL A 218 29.26 -6.08 4.74
N ARG A 219 30.34 -6.74 4.29
CA ARG A 219 31.60 -6.87 5.04
C ARG A 219 32.25 -5.51 5.27
N GLU A 220 32.29 -4.64 4.27
CA GLU A 220 32.89 -3.31 4.40
C GLU A 220 32.07 -2.41 5.35
N LEU A 221 30.73 -2.45 5.25
CA LEU A 221 29.86 -1.77 6.22
C LEU A 221 30.08 -2.30 7.63
N ASP A 222 30.16 -3.62 7.82
CA ASP A 222 30.34 -4.25 9.12
C ASP A 222 31.68 -3.86 9.76
N GLN A 223 32.77 -3.94 9.00
CA GLN A 223 34.09 -3.47 9.44
C GLN A 223 34.07 -1.98 9.78
N THR A 224 33.40 -1.16 8.98
CA THR A 224 33.31 0.28 9.20
C THR A 224 32.53 0.61 10.48
N MET A 225 31.44 -0.13 10.76
CA MET A 225 30.67 0.03 11.99
C MET A 225 31.44 -0.46 13.22
N GLN A 226 32.12 -1.60 13.13
CA GLN A 226 32.95 -2.15 14.21
C GLN A 226 34.14 -1.23 14.54
N ALA A 227 34.83 -0.69 13.54
CA ALA A 227 35.93 0.25 13.73
C ALA A 227 35.51 1.54 14.46
N ASN A 228 34.23 1.91 14.34
CA ASN A 228 33.63 3.04 15.03
C ASN A 228 32.90 2.65 16.32
N ALA A 229 33.07 1.41 16.82
CA ALA A 229 32.42 0.88 18.02
C ALA A 229 30.88 1.08 18.02
N LEU A 230 30.24 0.76 16.89
CA LEU A 230 28.78 0.76 16.76
C LEU A 230 28.30 -0.68 16.46
N PRO A 231 27.63 -1.36 17.41
CA PRO A 231 27.02 -2.64 17.13
C PRO A 231 25.84 -2.45 16.15
N ALA A 232 25.89 -3.12 15.01
CA ALA A 232 24.86 -3.03 13.99
C ALA A 232 24.70 -4.37 13.28
N ARG A 233 23.46 -4.74 12.96
CA ARG A 233 23.16 -5.88 12.08
C ARG A 233 22.97 -5.38 10.66
N ILE A 234 23.85 -5.81 9.76
CA ILE A 234 23.82 -5.40 8.36
C ILE A 234 23.33 -6.55 7.48
N SER A 235 22.45 -6.24 6.53
CA SER A 235 21.94 -7.22 5.56
C SER A 235 21.69 -6.56 4.20
N GLY A 236 22.04 -7.26 3.12
CA GLY A 236 21.58 -6.91 1.78
C GLY A 236 20.15 -7.40 1.53
N ARG A 237 19.34 -6.58 0.86
CA ARG A 237 18.00 -6.90 0.38
C ARG A 237 17.89 -6.50 -1.09
N GLU A 238 17.36 -7.41 -1.88
CA GLU A 238 16.99 -7.12 -3.27
C GLU A 238 15.59 -6.53 -3.32
N LYS A 239 15.36 -5.59 -4.25
CA LYS A 239 14.01 -5.12 -4.54
C LYS A 239 13.24 -6.19 -5.30
N GLN A 240 11.95 -6.25 -5.03
CA GLN A 240 11.06 -7.19 -5.72
C GLN A 240 10.89 -6.80 -7.19
N PRO A 241 10.67 -7.77 -8.10
CA PRO A 241 10.49 -7.51 -9.53
C PRO A 241 9.42 -6.46 -9.82
N TYR A 242 8.29 -6.51 -9.13
CA TYR A 242 7.21 -5.54 -9.30
C TYR A 242 7.64 -4.10 -8.93
N SER A 243 8.35 -3.91 -7.81
CA SER A 243 8.84 -2.59 -7.42
C SER A 243 9.85 -2.01 -8.42
N ILE A 244 10.66 -2.87 -9.04
CA ILE A 244 11.60 -2.49 -10.09
C ILE A 244 10.82 -2.08 -11.34
N TRP A 245 9.87 -2.90 -11.77
CA TRP A 245 9.00 -2.62 -12.91
C TRP A 245 8.27 -1.28 -12.75
N GLN A 246 7.61 -1.07 -11.61
CA GLN A 246 6.89 0.16 -11.30
C GLN A 246 7.82 1.38 -11.35
N LYS A 247 9.07 1.22 -10.89
CA LYS A 247 10.06 2.30 -10.94
C LYS A 247 10.54 2.58 -12.36
N MET A 248 10.75 1.55 -13.18
CA MET A 248 11.10 1.70 -14.59
C MET A 248 10.01 2.47 -15.33
N GLU A 249 8.74 2.12 -15.08
CA GLU A 249 7.59 2.76 -15.69
C GLU A 249 7.45 4.23 -15.27
N ASN A 250 7.48 4.50 -13.96
CA ASN A 250 7.35 5.85 -13.41
C ASN A 250 8.51 6.77 -13.81
N SER A 251 9.73 6.23 -13.90
CA SER A 251 10.93 7.01 -14.22
C SER A 251 11.20 7.07 -15.73
N ARG A 252 10.45 6.31 -16.54
CA ARG A 252 10.72 6.06 -17.97
C ARG A 252 12.18 5.71 -18.23
N ALA A 253 12.77 4.92 -17.34
CA ALA A 253 14.19 4.60 -17.34
C ALA A 253 14.40 3.10 -17.59
N PRO A 254 15.38 2.71 -18.43
CA PRO A 254 15.72 1.32 -18.62
C PRO A 254 16.31 0.72 -17.34
N PHE A 255 16.27 -0.61 -17.24
CA PHE A 255 16.71 -1.36 -16.05
C PHE A 255 18.13 -0.98 -15.61
N GLU A 256 19.05 -0.73 -16.55
CA GLU A 256 20.45 -0.37 -16.29
C GLU A 256 20.61 0.94 -15.50
N GLN A 257 19.61 1.83 -15.54
CA GLN A 257 19.64 3.11 -14.84
C GLN A 257 19.00 3.03 -13.44
N ILE A 258 18.41 1.88 -13.08
CA ILE A 258 17.80 1.65 -11.79
C ILE A 258 18.91 1.37 -10.76
N SER A 259 19.32 2.44 -10.08
CA SER A 259 20.46 2.45 -9.15
C SER A 259 20.17 1.84 -7.78
N ASP A 260 18.95 1.39 -7.53
CA ASP A 260 18.45 0.91 -6.24
C ASP A 260 17.87 -0.51 -6.35
N VAL A 261 18.30 -1.29 -7.34
CA VAL A 261 17.97 -2.73 -7.39
C VAL A 261 18.42 -3.43 -6.11
N MET A 262 19.57 -3.02 -5.58
CA MET A 262 20.13 -3.49 -4.32
C MET A 262 19.98 -2.43 -3.23
N ALA A 263 19.41 -2.82 -2.09
CA ALA A 263 19.34 -2.00 -0.90
C ALA A 263 20.04 -2.71 0.26
N PHE A 264 20.72 -1.96 1.12
CA PHE A 264 21.37 -2.47 2.32
C PHE A 264 20.65 -1.93 3.54
N ARG A 265 20.54 -2.75 4.58
CA ARG A 265 19.85 -2.40 5.81
C ARG A 265 20.84 -2.47 6.96
N ILE A 266 20.81 -1.46 7.81
CA ILE A 266 21.58 -1.34 9.04
C ILE A 266 20.58 -1.24 10.18
N VAL A 267 20.54 -2.25 11.03
CA VAL A 267 19.69 -2.30 12.21
C VAL A 267 20.54 -2.07 13.46
N VAL A 268 20.15 -1.09 14.27
CA VAL A 268 20.85 -0.69 15.50
C VAL A 268 19.91 -0.70 16.71
N ASP A 269 20.44 -0.47 17.91
CA ASP A 269 19.66 -0.57 19.15
C ASP A 269 18.74 0.64 19.39
N ASN A 270 19.20 1.85 19.10
CA ASN A 270 18.47 3.07 19.46
C ASN A 270 18.53 4.16 18.36
N VAL A 271 17.72 5.20 18.52
CA VAL A 271 17.59 6.29 17.55
C VAL A 271 18.87 7.12 17.40
N PRO A 272 19.57 7.54 18.48
CA PRO A 272 20.88 8.18 18.35
C PRO A 272 21.87 7.38 17.50
N ASP A 273 21.91 6.06 17.68
CA ASP A 273 22.78 5.18 16.91
C ASP A 273 22.41 5.12 15.41
N CYS A 274 21.15 5.37 15.05
CA CYS A 274 20.75 5.50 13.63
C CYS A 274 21.44 6.70 12.97
N TYR A 275 21.48 7.84 13.65
CA TYR A 275 22.15 9.05 13.15
C TYR A 275 23.67 8.93 13.21
N ARG A 276 24.21 8.21 14.20
CA ARG A 276 25.64 7.87 14.25
C ARG A 276 26.04 6.98 13.08
N ALA A 277 25.28 5.93 12.79
CA ALA A 277 25.48 5.08 11.62
C ALA A 277 25.42 5.89 10.31
N LEU A 278 24.47 6.82 10.20
CA LEU A 278 24.39 7.73 9.04
C LEU A 278 25.68 8.54 8.86
N GLY A 279 26.18 9.15 9.95
CA GLY A 279 27.43 9.92 9.93
C GLY A 279 28.64 9.07 9.53
N ILE A 280 28.72 7.83 10.04
CA ILE A 280 29.78 6.87 9.68
C ILE A 280 29.72 6.54 8.19
N VAL A 281 28.53 6.25 7.66
CA VAL A 281 28.31 5.93 6.24
C VAL A 281 28.70 7.11 5.35
N HIS A 282 28.25 8.33 5.67
CA HIS A 282 28.57 9.53 4.89
C HIS A 282 30.04 9.96 5.00
N GLY A 283 30.71 9.64 6.10
CA GLY A 283 32.15 9.85 6.26
C GLY A 283 33.00 8.90 5.40
N LYS A 284 32.48 7.69 5.12
CA LYS A 284 33.13 6.68 4.31
C LYS A 284 32.82 6.81 2.81
N TRP A 285 31.57 7.09 2.46
CA TRP A 285 31.08 7.14 1.09
C TRP A 285 30.30 8.43 0.83
N SER A 286 30.54 9.04 -0.34
CA SER A 286 29.86 10.26 -0.76
C SER A 286 28.36 10.02 -0.97
N MET A 287 27.52 10.82 -0.32
CA MET A 287 26.08 10.79 -0.56
C MET A 287 25.71 11.32 -1.95
N VAL A 288 24.59 10.82 -2.48
CA VAL A 288 23.99 11.34 -3.71
C VAL A 288 22.98 12.44 -3.35
N PRO A 289 23.15 13.70 -3.83
CA PRO A 289 22.23 14.79 -3.53
C PRO A 289 20.79 14.47 -3.92
N GLY A 290 19.83 14.91 -3.09
CA GLY A 290 18.39 14.67 -3.31
C GLY A 290 17.92 13.24 -3.07
N ARG A 291 18.81 12.33 -2.64
CA ARG A 291 18.50 10.91 -2.35
C ARG A 291 18.61 10.58 -0.86
N PHE A 292 18.35 11.56 -0.01
CA PHE A 292 18.30 11.41 1.45
C PHE A 292 16.86 11.65 1.93
N LYS A 293 16.34 10.77 2.79
CA LYS A 293 15.01 10.91 3.41
C LYS A 293 15.08 10.44 4.86
N ASP A 294 14.65 11.29 5.78
CA ASP A 294 14.59 10.97 7.21
C ASP A 294 13.15 10.67 7.62
N TYR A 295 12.76 9.38 7.54
CA TYR A 295 11.46 8.94 8.04
C TYR A 295 11.45 8.65 9.54
N ILE A 296 12.55 8.82 10.27
CA ILE A 296 12.51 8.77 11.74
C ILE A 296 11.89 10.06 12.27
N SER A 297 12.37 11.21 11.78
CA SER A 297 11.82 12.53 12.11
C SER A 297 10.45 12.77 11.48
N THR A 298 10.22 12.24 10.26
CA THR A 298 8.95 12.36 9.54
C THR A 298 8.40 10.98 9.17
N PRO A 299 7.81 10.24 10.14
CA PRO A 299 7.26 8.92 9.89
C PRO A 299 6.22 8.91 8.77
N LYS A 300 6.19 7.84 7.97
CA LYS A 300 5.10 7.64 7.01
C LYS A 300 3.79 7.40 7.75
N ARG A 301 2.67 7.57 7.04
CA ARG A 301 1.31 7.40 7.61
C ARG A 301 1.06 6.01 8.20
N ASN A 302 1.67 4.96 7.66
CA ASN A 302 1.58 3.59 8.18
C ASN A 302 2.48 3.32 9.39
N GLY A 303 3.16 4.35 9.92
CA GLY A 303 4.10 4.22 11.04
C GLY A 303 5.49 3.76 10.63
N TYR A 304 5.79 3.65 9.32
CA TYR A 304 7.12 3.29 8.86
C TYR A 304 8.15 4.38 9.23
N GLN A 305 9.23 3.93 9.86
CA GLN A 305 10.37 4.76 10.28
C GLN A 305 11.68 4.14 9.82
N SER A 306 12.54 4.95 9.19
CA SER A 306 13.90 4.60 8.76
C SER A 306 14.58 5.84 8.19
N ILE A 307 15.89 5.94 8.28
CA ILE A 307 16.69 6.85 7.46
C ILE A 307 17.01 6.14 6.14
N HIS A 308 16.74 6.80 5.02
CA HIS A 308 17.12 6.34 3.68
C HIS A 308 18.18 7.26 3.12
N THR A 309 19.29 6.70 2.64
CA THR A 309 20.33 7.45 1.95
C THR A 309 20.87 6.65 0.78
N THR A 310 21.05 7.29 -0.38
CA THR A 310 21.83 6.72 -1.47
C THR A 310 23.25 7.26 -1.43
N VAL A 311 24.23 6.37 -1.54
CA VAL A 311 25.66 6.73 -1.56
C VAL A 311 26.36 6.09 -2.76
N ILE A 312 27.52 6.62 -3.14
CA ILE A 312 28.41 6.00 -4.12
C ILE A 312 29.36 5.09 -3.36
N GLY A 313 29.03 3.80 -3.37
CA GLY A 313 29.75 2.75 -2.67
C GLY A 313 30.92 2.16 -3.48
N PRO A 314 31.36 0.95 -3.14
CA PRO A 314 32.45 0.26 -3.82
C PRO A 314 32.19 0.11 -5.32
N ARG A 315 33.28 0.12 -6.11
CA ARG A 315 33.25 0.02 -7.59
C ARG A 315 32.40 1.12 -8.28
N GLN A 316 32.26 2.30 -7.65
CA GLN A 316 31.43 3.41 -8.15
C GLN A 316 29.95 3.02 -8.33
N SER A 317 29.50 1.98 -7.62
CA SER A 317 28.11 1.56 -7.62
C SER A 317 27.28 2.49 -6.74
N ARG A 318 26.08 2.84 -7.22
CA ARG A 318 25.10 3.53 -6.37
C ARG A 318 24.41 2.48 -5.52
N ILE A 319 24.38 2.70 -4.20
CA ILE A 319 23.75 1.79 -3.26
C ILE A 319 22.78 2.56 -2.36
N GLU A 320 21.60 2.01 -2.14
CA GLU A 320 20.62 2.54 -1.18
C GLU A 320 20.88 1.90 0.19
N ILE A 321 20.98 2.71 1.24
CA ILE A 321 21.17 2.26 2.62
C ILE A 321 19.98 2.72 3.46
N GLN A 322 19.41 1.79 4.20
CA GLN A 322 18.29 1.99 5.12
C GLN A 322 18.77 1.74 6.55
N ILE A 323 18.66 2.75 7.40
CA ILE A 323 19.12 2.69 8.80
C ILE A 323 17.89 2.82 9.71
N ARG A 324 17.76 1.93 10.70
CA ARG A 324 16.63 1.93 11.64
C ARG A 324 16.93 1.12 12.90
N THR A 325 16.11 1.26 13.93
CA THR A 325 16.22 0.45 15.14
C THR A 325 15.62 -0.95 14.98
N HIS A 326 15.85 -1.85 15.95
CA HIS A 326 15.15 -3.14 16.03
C HIS A 326 13.62 -2.97 16.09
N GLU A 327 13.11 -2.08 16.95
CA GLU A 327 11.67 -1.80 17.04
C GLU A 327 11.11 -1.25 15.72
N MET A 328 11.80 -0.30 15.09
CA MET A 328 11.41 0.23 13.79
C MET A 328 11.46 -0.83 12.69
N HIS A 329 12.38 -1.80 12.80
CA HIS A 329 12.45 -2.92 11.90
C HIS A 329 11.21 -3.81 12.03
N ASP A 330 10.81 -4.16 13.25
CA ASP A 330 9.63 -5.00 13.50
C ASP A 330 8.35 -4.31 13.02
N VAL A 331 8.17 -3.03 13.33
CA VAL A 331 7.04 -2.23 12.83
C VAL A 331 7.03 -2.16 11.29
N ALA A 332 8.19 -2.09 10.66
CA ALA A 332 8.28 -1.98 9.21
C ALA A 332 8.04 -3.29 8.45
N GLU A 333 8.22 -4.46 9.08
CA GLU A 333 7.93 -5.75 8.46
C GLU A 333 6.51 -6.22 8.80
N LEU A 334 6.09 -6.07 10.07
CA LEU A 334 4.83 -6.60 10.60
C LEU A 334 3.70 -5.55 10.74
N GLY A 335 3.99 -4.26 10.59
CA GLY A 335 2.98 -3.20 10.60
C GLY A 335 2.17 -3.12 11.89
N VAL A 336 0.86 -3.00 11.77
CA VAL A 336 -0.08 -3.01 12.92
C VAL A 336 0.02 -4.31 13.73
N ALA A 337 0.38 -5.45 13.11
CA ALA A 337 0.49 -6.74 13.81
C ALA A 337 1.65 -6.77 14.83
N ALA A 338 2.72 -5.97 14.61
CA ALA A 338 3.82 -5.82 15.57
C ALA A 338 3.36 -5.32 16.95
N HIS A 339 2.29 -4.51 16.98
CA HIS A 339 1.82 -3.88 18.21
C HIS A 339 0.89 -4.75 19.04
N TRP A 340 0.30 -5.79 18.45
CA TRP A 340 -0.54 -6.74 19.19
C TRP A 340 0.28 -7.57 20.19
N GLN A 341 1.57 -7.78 19.89
CA GLN A 341 2.53 -8.41 20.81
C GLN A 341 2.78 -7.58 22.09
N TYR A 342 2.54 -6.27 22.06
CA TYR A 342 3.00 -5.34 23.10
C TYR A 342 1.91 -4.81 24.04
N LYS A 343 0.62 -5.13 23.86
CA LYS A 343 -0.44 -4.57 24.71
C LYS A 343 -1.42 -5.59 25.28
N GLN A 344 -1.23 -5.89 26.56
CA GLN A 344 -2.27 -6.31 27.51
C GLN A 344 -3.07 -5.11 28.10
N SER A 345 -3.18 -3.99 27.39
CA SER A 345 -3.95 -2.82 27.88
C SER A 345 -4.75 -2.18 26.74
N PRO A 346 -6.11 -2.28 26.74
CA PRO A 346 -6.91 -2.07 25.53
C PRO A 346 -7.18 -0.61 25.15
N GLU A 347 -7.08 0.37 26.05
CA GLU A 347 -8.01 1.51 25.93
C GLU A 347 -7.50 2.83 25.32
N LYS A 348 -6.21 3.02 25.00
CA LYS A 348 -5.71 4.39 24.68
C LYS A 348 -4.93 4.61 23.39
N ALA A 349 -4.65 3.58 22.58
CA ALA A 349 -3.86 3.77 21.34
C ALA A 349 -4.59 3.49 20.02
N GLU A 350 -5.81 2.98 20.05
CA GLU A 350 -6.57 2.68 18.82
C GLU A 350 -7.02 3.96 18.09
N GLY A 351 -7.41 5.01 18.83
CA GLY A 351 -8.06 6.19 18.24
C GLY A 351 -7.21 7.05 17.29
N ALA A 352 -5.87 7.07 17.44
CA ALA A 352 -5.00 7.94 16.65
C ALA A 352 -4.42 7.27 15.39
N ARG A 353 -4.39 5.93 15.34
CA ARG A 353 -3.59 5.16 14.38
C ARG A 353 -4.40 4.65 13.18
N TYR A 354 -5.71 4.48 13.34
CA TYR A 354 -6.65 4.19 12.25
C TYR A 354 -7.25 5.48 11.64
N ARG A 355 -6.61 6.64 11.82
CA ARG A 355 -7.05 7.90 11.23
C ARG A 355 -7.27 7.81 9.73
N TRP A 356 -6.48 7.00 9.02
CA TRP A 356 -6.66 6.81 7.59
C TRP A 356 -7.98 6.12 7.24
N ILE A 357 -8.48 5.20 8.08
CA ILE A 357 -9.79 4.57 7.90
C ILE A 357 -10.88 5.62 8.15
N ARG A 358 -10.70 6.49 9.15
CA ARG A 358 -11.59 7.64 9.35
C ARG A 358 -11.58 8.60 8.15
N SER A 359 -10.43 8.87 7.55
CA SER A 359 -10.36 9.66 6.32
C SER A 359 -11.09 8.98 5.15
N LEU A 360 -11.06 7.64 5.05
CA LEU A 360 -11.87 6.93 4.07
C LEU A 360 -13.38 7.01 4.38
N LEU A 361 -13.76 7.00 5.66
CA LEU A 361 -15.15 7.23 6.08
C LEU A 361 -15.61 8.67 5.82
N GLU A 362 -14.76 9.66 6.02
CA GLU A 362 -15.05 11.06 5.69
C GLU A 362 -15.24 11.23 4.18
N ILE A 363 -14.39 10.60 3.36
CA ILE A 363 -14.59 10.55 1.89
C ILE A 363 -15.91 9.85 1.56
N LEU A 364 -16.25 8.79 2.30
CA LEU A 364 -17.49 8.05 2.11
C LEU A 364 -18.75 8.86 2.44
N GLU A 365 -18.69 9.67 3.49
CA GLU A 365 -19.80 10.54 3.91
C GLU A 365 -20.01 11.71 2.95
N ASN A 366 -18.94 12.18 2.28
CA ASN A 366 -18.98 13.34 1.39
C ASN A 366 -19.13 12.99 -0.10
N ALA A 367 -18.88 11.73 -0.50
CA ALA A 367 -19.02 11.31 -1.90
C ALA A 367 -20.50 11.17 -2.29
N SER A 368 -20.88 11.78 -3.41
CA SER A 368 -22.26 11.79 -3.90
C SER A 368 -22.60 10.50 -4.66
N THR A 369 -21.60 9.88 -5.30
CA THR A 369 -21.75 8.60 -6.00
C THR A 369 -20.69 7.57 -5.56
N PRO A 370 -20.96 6.25 -5.71
CA PRO A 370 -19.96 5.22 -5.46
C PRO A 370 -18.71 5.38 -6.33
N GLU A 371 -18.85 5.78 -7.60
CA GLU A 371 -17.74 5.96 -8.53
C GLU A 371 -16.80 7.07 -8.05
N GLU A 372 -17.38 8.20 -7.66
CA GLU A 372 -16.67 9.31 -7.03
C GLU A 372 -15.95 8.84 -5.76
N PHE A 373 -16.62 8.03 -4.92
CA PHE A 373 -16.00 7.45 -3.74
C PHE A 373 -14.79 6.56 -4.06
N LEU A 374 -14.90 5.68 -5.06
CA LEU A 374 -13.82 4.79 -5.46
C LEU A 374 -12.64 5.58 -6.01
N GLU A 375 -12.91 6.59 -6.83
CA GLU A 375 -11.88 7.50 -7.33
C GLU A 375 -11.21 8.23 -6.18
N HIS A 376 -11.94 9.00 -5.35
CA HIS A 376 -11.35 9.71 -4.20
C HIS A 376 -10.63 8.80 -3.22
N THR A 377 -11.09 7.57 -3.05
CA THR A 377 -10.39 6.61 -2.20
C THR A 377 -9.11 6.11 -2.87
N LYS A 378 -9.12 5.81 -4.18
CA LYS A 378 -7.88 5.51 -4.92
C LYS A 378 -6.92 6.69 -4.80
N LEU A 379 -7.39 7.92 -5.01
CA LEU A 379 -6.60 9.15 -4.85
C LEU A 379 -5.97 9.25 -3.47
N GLU A 380 -6.76 9.04 -2.42
CA GLU A 380 -6.30 9.04 -1.05
C GLU A 380 -5.27 7.90 -0.85
N MET A 381 -5.53 6.70 -1.38
CA MET A 381 -4.65 5.52 -1.31
C MET A 381 -3.30 5.73 -2.02
N PHE A 382 -3.25 6.47 -3.13
CA PHE A 382 -2.07 6.74 -3.96
C PHE A 382 -1.42 8.12 -3.74
N ASN A 383 -1.60 8.73 -2.56
CA ASN A 383 -1.25 10.12 -2.18
C ASN A 383 0.21 10.62 -2.37
N ASP A 384 1.08 9.90 -3.08
CA ASP A 384 2.33 10.42 -3.65
C ASP A 384 2.12 11.11 -5.02
N GLN A 385 0.89 11.07 -5.55
CA GLN A 385 0.47 11.73 -6.79
C GLN A 385 -0.60 12.82 -6.51
N VAL A 386 -0.56 13.90 -7.28
CA VAL A 386 -1.61 14.92 -7.37
C VAL A 386 -2.39 14.68 -8.65
N PHE A 387 -3.71 14.78 -8.59
CA PHE A 387 -4.56 14.49 -9.73
C PHE A 387 -5.27 15.76 -10.17
N CYS A 388 -5.18 16.02 -11.47
CA CYS A 388 -5.71 17.22 -12.09
C CYS A 388 -6.82 16.83 -13.06
N PHE A 389 -7.98 17.48 -12.93
CA PHE A 389 -9.10 17.28 -13.83
C PHE A 389 -8.94 18.16 -15.08
N THR A 390 -9.19 17.59 -16.25
CA THR A 390 -9.39 18.38 -17.46
C THR A 390 -10.79 19.02 -17.42
N PRO A 391 -11.04 20.12 -18.16
CA PRO A 391 -12.37 20.72 -18.28
C PRO A 391 -13.45 19.77 -18.83
N LYS A 392 -13.04 18.64 -19.43
CA LYS A 392 -13.93 17.61 -19.97
C LYS A 392 -14.23 16.49 -18.96
N GLY A 393 -13.66 16.56 -17.77
CA GLY A 393 -13.83 15.57 -16.70
C GLY A 393 -12.78 14.45 -16.69
N ASP A 394 -11.79 14.49 -17.58
CA ASP A 394 -10.74 13.47 -17.61
C ASP A 394 -9.76 13.68 -16.45
N LEU A 395 -9.36 12.59 -15.79
CA LEU A 395 -8.43 12.62 -14.66
C LEU A 395 -7.01 12.35 -15.13
N ILE A 396 -6.08 13.27 -14.84
CA ILE A 396 -4.65 13.12 -15.16
C ILE A 396 -3.86 13.06 -13.86
N ALA A 397 -3.16 11.94 -13.66
CA ALA A 397 -2.27 11.74 -12.53
C ALA A 397 -0.90 12.39 -12.78
N LEU A 398 -0.44 13.18 -11.82
CA LEU A 398 0.87 13.82 -11.85
C LEU A 398 1.61 13.59 -10.52
N PRO A 399 2.95 13.56 -10.50
CA PRO A 399 3.69 13.51 -9.24
C PRO A 399 3.38 14.70 -8.32
N ARG A 400 3.38 14.48 -7.00
CA ARG A 400 3.19 15.57 -6.04
C ARG A 400 4.27 16.65 -6.21
N GLY A 401 3.85 17.90 -6.40
CA GLY A 401 4.72 19.04 -6.71
C GLY A 401 4.78 19.40 -8.20
N SER A 402 4.03 18.70 -9.06
CA SER A 402 3.86 19.06 -10.47
C SER A 402 3.23 20.43 -10.68
N THR A 403 3.67 21.07 -11.76
CA THR A 403 3.31 22.43 -12.16
C THR A 403 2.19 22.43 -13.22
N PRO A 404 1.55 23.58 -13.47
CA PRO A 404 0.60 23.72 -14.59
C PRO A 404 1.16 23.34 -15.96
N VAL A 405 2.48 23.48 -16.14
CA VAL A 405 3.16 23.10 -17.38
C VAL A 405 3.23 21.59 -17.51
N ASP A 406 3.53 20.87 -16.43
CA ASP A 406 3.55 19.39 -16.41
C ASP A 406 2.18 18.82 -16.75
N PHE A 407 1.10 19.44 -16.23
CA PHE A 407 -0.27 19.09 -16.59
C PHE A 407 -0.56 19.33 -18.08
N ALA A 408 -0.15 20.47 -18.64
CA ALA A 408 -0.35 20.77 -20.05
C ALA A 408 0.36 19.76 -20.96
N TYR A 409 1.58 19.32 -20.60
CA TYR A 409 2.29 18.25 -21.32
C TYR A 409 1.64 16.87 -21.15
N ALA A 410 1.05 16.59 -19.98
CA ALA A 410 0.31 15.37 -19.74
C ALA A 410 -1.02 15.30 -20.51
N VAL A 411 -1.66 16.45 -20.77
CA VAL A 411 -2.84 16.55 -21.64
C VAL A 411 -2.47 16.30 -23.11
N HIS A 412 -1.50 17.04 -23.65
CA HIS A 412 -0.99 16.85 -25.01
C HIS A 412 0.29 17.66 -25.25
N THR A 413 1.25 17.11 -26.01
CA THR A 413 2.53 17.78 -26.30
C THR A 413 2.37 19.17 -26.91
N GLU A 414 1.42 19.35 -27.84
CA GLU A 414 1.15 20.68 -28.43
C GLU A 414 0.52 21.68 -27.46
N VAL A 415 -0.25 21.20 -26.47
CA VAL A 415 -0.85 22.03 -25.41
C VAL A 415 0.22 22.47 -24.42
N GLY A 416 1.13 21.56 -24.06
CA GLY A 416 2.33 21.87 -23.28
C GLY A 416 3.21 22.93 -23.96
N ASN A 417 3.52 22.74 -25.25
CA ASN A 417 4.37 23.68 -26.02
C ASN A 417 3.76 25.08 -26.18
N ARG A 418 2.43 25.21 -26.08
CA ARG A 418 1.70 26.49 -26.17
C ARG A 418 1.20 27.00 -24.81
N CYS A 419 1.58 26.35 -23.71
CA CYS A 419 1.10 26.67 -22.37
C CYS A 419 1.69 28.01 -21.89
N VAL A 420 0.84 29.03 -21.75
CA VAL A 420 1.22 30.36 -21.26
C VAL A 420 0.98 30.54 -19.75
N GLY A 421 0.19 29.64 -19.15
CA GLY A 421 -0.17 29.64 -17.74
C GLY A 421 -1.40 28.76 -17.47
N GLY A 422 -1.62 28.37 -16.22
CA GLY A 422 -2.79 27.61 -15.78
C GLY A 422 -3.57 28.36 -14.70
N LYS A 423 -4.89 28.31 -14.77
CA LYS A 423 -5.78 28.94 -13.78
C LYS A 423 -6.49 27.87 -12.96
N GLY A 424 -6.14 27.74 -11.68
CA GLY A 424 -6.71 26.75 -10.75
C GLY A 424 -5.98 26.81 -9.40
N GLU A 425 -6.47 26.11 -8.38
CA GLU A 425 -5.71 25.96 -7.13
C GLU A 425 -4.67 24.85 -7.32
N TRP A 426 -3.41 25.24 -7.20
CA TRP A 426 -2.26 24.32 -7.26
C TRP A 426 -1.71 24.12 -5.86
N PRO A 427 -1.20 22.92 -5.51
CA PRO A 427 -0.51 22.73 -4.24
C PRO A 427 0.59 23.80 -4.09
N PRO A 428 0.78 24.38 -2.89
CA PRO A 428 1.81 25.40 -2.70
C PRO A 428 3.18 24.81 -3.06
N CYS A 429 3.76 25.29 -4.15
CA CYS A 429 5.17 25.04 -4.44
C CYS A 429 6.01 25.71 -3.33
N ALA A 430 7.08 25.05 -2.89
CA ALA A 430 8.15 25.77 -2.19
C ALA A 430 8.52 27.00 -3.03
N PRO A 431 8.73 28.19 -2.42
CA PRO A 431 8.98 29.40 -3.18
C PRO A 431 10.19 29.17 -4.07
N ALA A 432 9.96 29.16 -5.39
CA ALA A 432 11.05 29.30 -6.33
C ALA A 432 11.70 30.66 -6.06
N PRO A 433 13.04 30.78 -6.06
CA PRO A 433 13.66 32.08 -5.99
C PRO A 433 13.10 32.91 -7.14
N SER A 434 12.61 34.10 -6.78
CA SER A 434 12.16 35.14 -7.70
C SER A 434 13.11 35.19 -8.90
N ILE A 435 12.58 35.00 -10.11
CA ILE A 435 13.26 35.50 -11.31
C ILE A 435 13.22 37.02 -11.20
N ALA A 436 14.22 37.56 -10.51
CA ALA A 436 14.51 38.96 -10.49
C ALA A 436 15.12 39.33 -11.85
N GLN A 437 14.42 40.23 -12.54
CA GLN A 437 14.96 41.26 -13.41
C GLN A 437 15.95 40.83 -14.50
N TRP A 438 15.43 40.74 -15.72
CA TRP A 438 16.12 41.31 -16.88
C TRP A 438 15.19 42.34 -17.54
N ARG A 439 15.54 43.62 -17.43
CA ARG A 439 15.02 44.68 -18.30
C ARG A 439 16.11 45.02 -19.32
N SER A 440 15.80 44.88 -20.60
CA SER A 440 16.38 45.74 -21.65
C SER A 440 15.45 45.80 -22.85
N GLY A 441 14.94 47.02 -23.10
CA GLY A 441 14.50 47.63 -24.36
C GLY A 441 13.90 46.80 -25.51
N GLY A 442 12.74 47.27 -26.01
CA GLY A 442 12.36 47.09 -27.42
C GLY A 442 10.86 46.87 -27.65
N ASN A 443 10.20 47.83 -28.28
CA ASN A 443 8.81 47.77 -28.76
C ASN A 443 8.49 46.48 -29.52
N SER A 444 7.30 45.90 -29.29
CA SER A 444 6.30 45.65 -30.35
C SER A 444 5.03 44.97 -29.80
N HIS A 445 3.95 45.22 -30.54
CA HIS A 445 2.54 45.07 -30.21
C HIS A 445 2.07 43.66 -29.79
N LEU A 446 1.19 43.61 -28.79
CA LEU A 446 0.30 42.48 -28.51
C LEU A 446 -1.13 42.88 -28.92
N GLU A 447 -1.59 42.35 -30.05
CA GLU A 447 -3.02 42.26 -30.37
C GLU A 447 -3.55 40.86 -30.07
N ARG A 448 -4.80 40.85 -29.58
CA ARG A 448 -5.55 39.69 -29.07
C ARG A 448 -6.16 38.86 -30.21
N SER A 449 -6.25 37.55 -29.99
CA SER A 449 -7.45 36.75 -30.25
C SER A 449 -7.38 35.53 -29.30
N GLY A 450 -8.42 35.01 -28.66
CA GLY A 450 -9.87 35.16 -28.80
C GLY A 450 -10.43 33.77 -28.46
N ALA A 451 -11.21 33.68 -27.36
CA ALA A 451 -11.95 32.53 -26.82
C ALA A 451 -11.33 31.75 -25.63
N GLN A 452 -12.11 31.71 -24.54
CA GLN A 452 -11.88 31.02 -23.25
C GLN A 452 -12.16 29.50 -23.33
N PRO A 453 -11.75 28.73 -22.30
CA PRO A 453 -12.78 28.26 -21.38
C PRO A 453 -12.50 28.67 -19.93
N ALA A 454 -13.59 29.01 -19.26
CA ALA A 454 -13.65 29.31 -17.84
C ALA A 454 -13.31 28.07 -17.01
N LEU A 455 -12.43 28.22 -16.02
CA LEU A 455 -12.18 27.23 -14.97
C LEU A 455 -13.00 27.64 -13.74
N GLY A 456 -13.97 26.77 -13.40
CA GLY A 456 -14.93 26.90 -12.31
C GLY A 456 -14.42 26.39 -10.95
N LYS A 457 -15.28 26.50 -9.94
CA LYS A 457 -15.04 26.52 -8.48
C LYS A 457 -14.60 25.19 -7.84
N LEU A 458 -13.98 25.33 -6.66
CA LEU A 458 -13.67 24.30 -5.66
C LEU A 458 -14.66 24.29 -4.48
N CYS A 459 -14.77 23.11 -3.83
CA CYS A 459 -15.24 22.94 -2.47
C CYS A 459 -14.14 23.38 -1.49
N GLY A 460 -14.47 24.32 -0.61
CA GLY A 460 -13.58 24.82 0.44
C GLY A 460 -13.53 23.90 1.65
N ASN A 461 -12.39 23.93 2.34
CA ASN A 461 -12.28 23.48 3.72
C ASN A 461 -13.19 24.33 4.60
N GLY A 462 -14.09 23.68 5.34
CA GLY A 462 -15.09 24.34 6.16
C GLY A 462 -14.48 25.24 7.22
N GLN A 463 -14.84 26.53 7.16
CA GLN A 463 -15.10 27.42 8.30
C GLN A 463 -15.70 28.74 7.78
N GLY A 464 -16.97 29.01 8.10
CA GLY A 464 -17.55 30.37 8.05
C GLY A 464 -18.85 30.57 7.24
N ALA A 465 -19.97 30.62 7.97
CA ALA A 465 -21.22 31.36 7.75
C ALA A 465 -21.93 31.35 6.36
N PHE A 466 -23.16 30.84 6.40
CA PHE A 466 -24.21 30.94 5.37
C PHE A 466 -24.58 32.39 5.00
N GLY A 467 -24.81 32.65 3.72
CA GLY A 467 -25.53 33.81 3.19
C GLY A 467 -26.16 33.48 1.84
N ASP A 468 -27.43 33.88 1.66
CA ASP A 468 -28.36 33.47 0.59
C ASP A 468 -27.89 33.69 -0.87
N PRO A 469 -28.46 32.95 -1.85
CA PRO A 469 -28.02 32.99 -3.25
C PRO A 469 -28.65 34.16 -4.05
N PRO A 470 -27.91 34.83 -4.97
CA PRO A 470 -28.54 35.75 -5.91
C PRO A 470 -29.00 35.06 -7.20
N HIS A 471 -30.23 35.42 -7.59
CA HIS A 471 -30.88 35.20 -8.88
C HIS A 471 -30.11 35.84 -10.05
N PHE A 472 -30.15 35.21 -11.22
CA PHE A 472 -29.79 35.83 -12.51
C PHE A 472 -31.06 36.22 -13.28
N SER A 473 -31.11 37.48 -13.76
CA SER A 473 -31.94 37.90 -14.89
C SER A 473 -31.03 38.28 -16.06
N PRO A 474 -31.40 37.96 -17.31
CA PRO A 474 -30.62 38.32 -18.49
C PRO A 474 -31.08 39.68 -19.02
N ASP A 475 -30.14 40.58 -19.32
CA ASP A 475 -30.18 41.49 -20.49
C ASP A 475 -29.09 42.57 -20.40
N GLY A 476 -28.53 42.93 -21.56
CA GLY A 476 -28.11 44.31 -21.82
C GLY A 476 -26.61 44.65 -21.86
N ALA A 477 -25.97 44.35 -22.99
CA ALA A 477 -25.12 45.21 -23.83
C ALA A 477 -24.36 46.45 -23.28
N GLY A 478 -23.13 46.64 -23.79
CA GLY A 478 -22.49 47.95 -24.05
C GLY A 478 -20.99 47.97 -23.73
N ARG A 479 -20.09 47.87 -24.73
CA ARG A 479 -19.31 48.99 -25.33
C ARG A 479 -18.61 49.84 -24.25
N ILE A 480 -17.29 49.99 -24.17
CA ILE A 480 -16.21 50.10 -25.17
C ILE A 480 -14.96 49.41 -24.63
#